data_AF-A0A9W6HJ51-F1
#
_entry.id   AF-A0A9W6HJ51-F1
#
_cell.length_a   1.000
_cell.length_b   1.000
_cell.length_c   1.000
_cell.angle_alpha   90.00
_cell.angle_beta   90.00
_cell.angle_gamma   90.00
#
_symmetry.space_group_name_H-M   'P 1'
#
loop_
_entity.id
_entity.type
_entity.pdbx_description
1 polymer ?
#
loop_
_entity_poly.entity_id
_entity_poly.type
_entity_poly.pdbx_seq_one_letter_code
_entity_poly.pdbx_strand_id
1 'polypeptide(L)'
;MSRDQYTFVNPAELYSDIEPEKQHMEEPGLDADLTPKADLGEESYRGSGRLTGRKALITGGDSGIGAATAIAFAREGADVAISYLPQEEEDAQRIAGILKEAGVTVAQLPGDLRDPEYCRSLVADTVSALGGIDILVNNGGKQIFQESLADLTDEQFDDTFKTNVYAMFWITKAALPHLPAGASIINTTSIQAYSPSETLVDYASTKATINTFTKALAQQLAPQGIRVNAVAPGPIWTPLQPSDGQPQEKIASFGEETPLGRMGQPAELAPAYVFLASPESSYVAGETLNVNGGMPTP
;
A
#
# COMPACT_ATOMS: atom_id res chain seq x y z
N MET A 1 -28.47 -7.28 4.03
CA MET A 1 -27.39 -7.58 3.08
C MET A 1 -26.19 -6.79 3.54
N SER A 2 -25.03 -7.41 3.74
CA SER A 2 -23.80 -6.64 3.96
C SER A 2 -23.55 -5.78 2.73
N ARG A 3 -23.09 -4.54 2.95
CA ARG A 3 -22.72 -3.61 1.89
C ARG A 3 -21.42 -4.08 1.27
N ASP A 4 -21.38 -4.17 -0.06
CA ASP A 4 -20.16 -4.47 -0.82
C ASP A 4 -19.78 -3.30 -1.75
N GLN A 5 -18.65 -3.42 -2.46
CA GLN A 5 -18.15 -2.38 -3.37
C GLN A 5 -19.04 -2.13 -4.60
N TYR A 6 -20.08 -2.93 -4.83
CA TYR A 6 -21.04 -2.76 -5.93
C TYR A 6 -22.35 -2.11 -5.47
N THR A 7 -22.51 -1.90 -4.16
CA THR A 7 -23.71 -1.30 -3.60
C THR A 7 -23.75 0.20 -3.93
N PHE A 8 -24.84 0.67 -4.54
CA PHE A 8 -25.03 2.09 -4.84
C PHE A 8 -25.27 2.88 -3.55
N VAL A 9 -24.31 3.71 -3.16
CA VAL A 9 -24.32 4.49 -1.89
C VAL A 9 -23.74 5.88 -2.11
N ASN A 10 -24.09 6.83 -1.24
CA ASN A 10 -23.47 8.15 -1.21
C ASN A 10 -22.01 8.03 -0.71
N PRO A 11 -20.99 8.30 -1.54
CA PRO A 11 -19.60 8.14 -1.12
C PRO A 11 -19.16 9.14 -0.04
N ALA A 12 -19.84 10.28 0.10
CA ALA A 12 -19.55 11.25 1.17
C ALA A 12 -19.99 10.76 2.56
N GLU A 13 -21.01 9.91 2.63
CA GLU A 13 -21.53 9.32 3.88
C GLU A 13 -21.00 7.90 4.13
N LEU A 14 -20.44 7.26 3.10
CA LEU A 14 -19.80 5.95 3.20
C LEU A 14 -18.61 6.04 4.16
N TYR A 15 -18.67 5.41 5.34
CA TYR A 15 -17.65 5.47 6.41
C TYR A 15 -17.61 6.78 7.22
N SER A 16 -18.60 7.67 7.09
CA SER A 16 -18.65 8.89 7.92
C SER A 16 -18.92 8.58 9.41
N ASP A 17 -19.26 7.33 9.73
CA ASP A 17 -19.39 6.81 11.09
C ASP A 17 -18.03 6.42 11.73
N ILE A 18 -16.95 6.42 10.95
CA ILE A 18 -15.58 6.16 11.42
C ILE A 18 -14.89 7.52 11.56
N GLU A 19 -14.93 8.08 12.77
CA GLU A 19 -14.31 9.35 13.11
C GLU A 19 -12.97 9.11 13.83
N PRO A 20 -11.85 9.71 13.39
CA PRO A 20 -10.56 9.51 14.03
C PRO A 20 -10.55 10.14 15.41
N GLU A 21 -10.12 9.38 16.42
CA GLU A 21 -9.87 9.91 17.77
C GLU A 21 -8.38 10.14 17.97
N LYS A 22 -8.04 11.17 18.77
CA LYS A 22 -6.65 11.44 19.12
C LYS A 22 -6.06 10.23 19.85
N GLN A 23 -5.03 9.64 19.26
CA GLN A 23 -4.31 8.48 19.81
C GLN A 23 -2.88 8.47 19.27
N HIS A 24 -1.98 7.92 20.07
CA HIS A 24 -0.58 7.73 19.71
C HIS A 24 -0.21 6.25 19.81
N MET A 25 0.61 5.80 18.88
CA MET A 25 1.14 4.43 18.82
C MET A 25 2.64 4.48 18.58
N GLU A 26 3.40 3.54 19.14
CA GLU A 26 4.81 3.41 18.77
C GLU A 26 4.93 2.84 17.34
N GLU A 27 5.91 3.31 16.57
CA GLU A 27 6.20 2.79 15.23
C GLU A 27 6.49 1.27 15.27
N PRO A 28 5.96 0.47 14.33
CA PRO A 28 5.19 0.85 13.14
C PRO A 28 3.67 1.04 13.35
N GLY A 29 3.18 0.84 14.57
CA GLY A 29 1.76 0.80 14.90
C GLY A 29 1.11 -0.53 14.50
N LEU A 30 -0.01 -0.86 15.15
CA LEU A 30 -0.78 -2.07 14.86
C LEU A 30 -2.23 -1.69 14.49
N ASP A 31 -2.75 -2.27 13.43
CA ASP A 31 -4.17 -2.18 13.08
C ASP A 31 -5.03 -2.80 14.18
N ALA A 32 -4.52 -3.84 14.86
CA ALA A 32 -5.11 -4.46 16.05
C ALA A 32 -5.34 -3.50 17.22
N ASP A 33 -4.60 -2.38 17.31
CA ASP A 33 -4.71 -1.38 18.37
C ASP A 33 -5.37 -0.06 17.90
N LEU A 34 -5.48 0.15 16.59
CA LEU A 34 -6.10 1.36 16.00
C LEU A 34 -7.56 1.55 16.42
N THR A 35 -7.92 2.77 16.86
CA THR A 35 -9.28 3.10 17.35
C THR A 35 -9.79 4.43 16.78
N PRO A 36 -10.86 4.46 15.96
CA PRO A 36 -11.66 3.33 15.52
C PRO A 36 -10.86 2.41 14.58
N LYS A 37 -11.36 1.18 14.39
CA LYS A 37 -10.76 0.25 13.44
C LYS A 37 -10.90 0.78 12.02
N ALA A 38 -9.85 0.59 11.21
CA ALA A 38 -9.95 0.82 9.78
C ALA A 38 -10.78 -0.30 9.12
N ASP A 39 -11.55 0.03 8.08
CA ASP A 39 -12.17 -1.01 7.23
C ASP A 39 -11.16 -1.42 6.16
N LEU A 40 -10.67 -2.66 6.21
CA LEU A 40 -9.72 -3.21 5.23
C LEU A 40 -10.44 -3.99 4.11
N GLY A 41 -11.76 -4.06 4.15
CA GLY A 41 -12.59 -4.80 3.21
C GLY A 41 -12.86 -6.23 3.67
N GLU A 42 -12.58 -6.58 4.93
CA GLU A 42 -12.76 -7.92 5.48
C GLU A 42 -14.18 -8.43 5.27
N GLU A 43 -15.21 -7.60 5.43
CA GLU A 43 -16.60 -8.05 5.24
C GLU A 43 -17.22 -7.53 3.94
N SER A 44 -16.61 -6.51 3.32
CA SER A 44 -17.22 -5.73 2.24
C SER A 44 -16.64 -6.02 0.85
N TYR A 45 -15.38 -6.46 0.73
CA TYR A 45 -14.79 -6.70 -0.60
C TYR A 45 -15.28 -8.03 -1.19
N ARG A 46 -16.06 -8.01 -2.28
CA ARG A 46 -16.49 -9.23 -2.97
C ARG A 46 -15.64 -9.51 -4.22
N GLY A 47 -14.94 -10.64 -4.25
CA GLY A 47 -14.18 -11.08 -5.43
C GLY A 47 -15.03 -11.50 -6.63
N SER A 48 -14.44 -11.46 -7.82
CA SER A 48 -15.07 -11.82 -9.10
C SER A 48 -14.18 -12.67 -10.02
N GLY A 49 -13.01 -13.10 -9.52
CA GLY A 49 -12.06 -13.96 -10.22
C GLY A 49 -11.09 -13.22 -11.14
N ARG A 50 -10.93 -11.90 -10.99
CA ARG A 50 -10.12 -11.05 -11.88
C ARG A 50 -8.62 -11.34 -11.84
N LEU A 51 -8.15 -12.04 -10.80
CA LEU A 51 -6.74 -12.38 -10.58
C LEU A 51 -6.54 -13.90 -10.38
N THR A 52 -7.45 -14.72 -10.89
CA THR A 52 -7.38 -16.19 -10.73
C THR A 52 -6.01 -16.74 -11.16
N GLY A 53 -5.32 -17.42 -10.24
CA GLY A 53 -4.04 -18.08 -10.48
C GLY A 53 -2.82 -17.15 -10.55
N ARG A 54 -3.00 -15.85 -10.24
CA ARG A 54 -1.91 -14.87 -10.16
C ARG A 54 -1.10 -15.06 -8.88
N LYS A 55 0.13 -14.52 -8.85
CA LYS A 55 1.07 -14.68 -7.74
C LYS A 55 1.63 -13.32 -7.33
N ALA A 56 1.22 -12.85 -6.16
CA ALA A 56 1.48 -11.50 -5.69
C ALA A 56 2.47 -11.45 -4.53
N LEU A 57 3.43 -10.53 -4.59
CA LEU A 57 4.16 -10.02 -3.43
C LEU A 57 3.63 -8.64 -3.06
N ILE A 58 3.27 -8.44 -1.79
CA ILE A 58 2.83 -7.14 -1.24
C ILE A 58 3.69 -6.81 -0.02
N THR A 59 4.46 -5.72 -0.08
CA THR A 59 5.19 -5.23 1.09
C THR A 59 4.31 -4.37 1.99
N GLY A 60 4.47 -4.46 3.31
CA GLY A 60 3.55 -3.86 4.29
C GLY A 60 2.14 -4.42 4.13
N GLY A 61 2.02 -5.74 3.96
CA GLY A 61 0.76 -6.43 3.69
C GLY A 61 -0.03 -6.85 4.93
N ASP A 62 0.50 -6.55 6.11
CA ASP A 62 -0.04 -6.82 7.45
C ASP A 62 -1.16 -5.87 7.86
N SER A 63 -1.12 -4.60 7.42
CA SER A 63 -2.05 -3.57 7.87
C SER A 63 -2.41 -2.56 6.77
N GLY A 64 -3.41 -1.71 7.05
CA GLY A 64 -3.79 -0.59 6.19
C GLY A 64 -4.02 -0.95 4.72
N ILE A 65 -3.46 -0.14 3.81
CA ILE A 65 -3.67 -0.26 2.36
C ILE A 65 -3.13 -1.59 1.81
N GLY A 66 -2.00 -2.07 2.33
CA GLY A 66 -1.40 -3.33 1.89
C GLY A 66 -2.26 -4.53 2.30
N ALA A 67 -2.80 -4.55 3.52
CA ALA A 67 -3.74 -5.56 3.97
C ALA A 67 -5.03 -5.57 3.12
N ALA A 68 -5.62 -4.41 2.87
CA ALA A 68 -6.82 -4.31 2.02
C ALA A 68 -6.56 -4.81 0.59
N THR A 69 -5.37 -4.51 0.06
CA THR A 69 -4.91 -5.03 -1.23
C THR A 69 -4.74 -6.55 -1.21
N ALA A 70 -4.14 -7.09 -0.15
CA ALA A 70 -3.93 -8.52 0.04
C ALA A 70 -5.25 -9.29 0.12
N ILE A 71 -6.22 -8.79 0.89
CA ILE A 71 -7.58 -9.34 0.99
C ILE A 71 -8.25 -9.36 -0.38
N ALA A 72 -8.22 -8.24 -1.10
CA ALA A 72 -8.82 -8.15 -2.43
C ALA A 72 -8.15 -9.08 -3.44
N PHE A 73 -6.82 -9.18 -3.44
CA PHE A 73 -6.08 -10.06 -4.34
C PHE A 73 -6.43 -11.53 -4.11
N ALA A 74 -6.46 -11.97 -2.85
CA ALA A 74 -6.86 -13.32 -2.49
C ALA A 74 -8.30 -13.62 -2.91
N ARG A 75 -9.24 -12.70 -2.67
CA ARG A 75 -10.65 -12.85 -3.10
C ARG A 75 -10.83 -12.87 -4.61
N GLU A 76 -9.96 -12.20 -5.34
CA GLU A 76 -9.92 -12.25 -6.80
C GLU A 76 -9.19 -13.49 -7.35
N GLY A 77 -8.64 -14.34 -6.47
CA GLY A 77 -8.09 -15.66 -6.78
C GLY A 77 -6.56 -15.71 -6.93
N ALA A 78 -5.83 -14.71 -6.43
CA ALA A 78 -4.36 -14.71 -6.44
C ALA A 78 -3.79 -15.38 -5.20
N ASP A 79 -2.70 -16.14 -5.36
CA ASP A 79 -1.82 -16.52 -4.26
C ASP A 79 -1.03 -15.29 -3.80
N VAL A 80 -0.85 -15.11 -2.49
CA VAL A 80 -0.31 -13.86 -1.91
C VAL A 80 0.82 -14.13 -0.91
N ALA A 81 1.95 -13.46 -1.12
CA ALA A 81 3.00 -13.29 -0.14
C ALA A 81 2.94 -11.87 0.45
N ILE A 82 2.97 -11.76 1.78
CA ILE A 82 3.04 -10.48 2.48
C ILE A 82 4.38 -10.34 3.21
N SER A 83 4.98 -9.16 3.10
CA SER A 83 6.14 -8.75 3.92
C SER A 83 5.70 -7.69 4.92
N TYR A 84 6.33 -7.67 6.10
CA TYR A 84 6.00 -6.82 7.23
C TYR A 84 7.14 -6.86 8.25
N LEU A 85 7.18 -5.96 9.23
CA LEU A 85 8.18 -6.01 10.30
C LEU A 85 7.80 -7.09 11.33
N PRO A 86 8.76 -7.79 11.95
CA PRO A 86 8.46 -8.83 12.95
C PRO A 86 7.55 -8.38 14.11
N GLN A 87 7.54 -7.09 14.42
CA GLN A 87 6.68 -6.47 15.44
C GLN A 87 5.19 -6.50 15.07
N GLU A 88 4.87 -6.58 13.77
CA GLU A 88 3.51 -6.55 13.21
C GLU A 88 2.92 -7.96 13.01
N GLU A 89 3.57 -9.00 13.57
CA GLU A 89 3.19 -10.40 13.38
C GLU A 89 1.73 -10.70 13.76
N GLU A 90 1.17 -10.01 14.77
CA GLU A 90 -0.24 -10.18 15.15
C GLU A 90 -1.19 -9.82 14.00
N ASP A 91 -0.98 -8.65 13.38
CA ASP A 91 -1.79 -8.20 12.25
C ASP A 91 -1.55 -9.06 11.01
N ALA A 92 -0.29 -9.41 10.73
CA ALA A 92 0.06 -10.31 9.64
C ALA A 92 -0.65 -11.67 9.76
N GLN A 93 -0.70 -12.25 10.97
CA GLN A 93 -1.40 -13.52 11.21
C GLN A 93 -2.91 -13.41 10.99
N ARG A 94 -3.52 -12.31 11.43
CA ARG A 94 -4.94 -12.03 11.19
C ARG A 94 -5.23 -11.94 9.70
N ILE A 95 -4.47 -11.14 8.96
CA ILE A 95 -4.60 -11.01 7.51
C ILE A 95 -4.37 -12.35 6.82
N ALA A 96 -3.30 -13.07 7.16
CA ALA A 96 -3.03 -14.39 6.60
C ALA A 96 -4.17 -15.39 6.85
N GLY A 97 -4.89 -15.29 7.97
CA GLY A 97 -6.12 -16.02 8.23
C GLY A 97 -7.20 -15.74 7.19
N ILE A 98 -7.52 -14.47 6.97
CA ILE A 98 -8.54 -14.02 5.99
C ILE A 98 -8.18 -14.47 4.57
N LEU A 99 -6.90 -14.36 4.19
CA LEU A 99 -6.42 -14.79 2.88
C LEU A 99 -6.59 -16.31 2.70
N LYS A 100 -6.27 -17.11 3.73
CA LYS A 100 -6.46 -18.58 3.68
C LYS A 100 -7.94 -18.97 3.56
N GLU A 101 -8.85 -18.22 4.19
CA GLU A 101 -10.29 -18.42 4.05
C GLU A 101 -10.80 -18.17 2.62
N ALA A 102 -10.11 -17.32 1.85
CA ALA A 102 -10.39 -17.13 0.42
C ALA A 102 -9.89 -18.31 -0.46
N GLY A 103 -9.21 -19.30 0.12
CA GLY A 103 -8.82 -20.54 -0.55
C GLY A 103 -7.53 -20.46 -1.39
N VAL A 104 -6.68 -19.46 -1.13
CA VAL A 104 -5.41 -19.24 -1.85
C VAL A 104 -4.19 -19.64 -1.02
N THR A 105 -3.04 -19.78 -1.66
CA THR A 105 -1.75 -19.95 -1.00
C THR A 105 -1.30 -18.64 -0.37
N VAL A 106 -0.83 -18.70 0.88
CA VAL A 106 -0.40 -17.52 1.64
C VAL A 106 1.00 -17.74 2.20
N ALA A 107 1.90 -16.78 1.95
CA ALA A 107 3.23 -16.74 2.54
C ALA A 107 3.40 -15.48 3.40
N GLN A 108 3.97 -15.67 4.58
CA GLN A 108 4.30 -14.59 5.51
C GLN A 108 5.83 -14.49 5.59
N LEU A 109 6.38 -13.33 5.26
CA LEU A 109 7.83 -13.14 5.07
C LEU A 109 8.30 -11.91 5.87
N PRO A 110 8.38 -11.98 7.21
CA PRO A 110 8.76 -10.84 8.03
C PRO A 110 10.22 -10.43 7.84
N GLY A 111 10.50 -9.12 7.92
CA GLY A 111 11.85 -8.57 7.92
C GLY A 111 11.89 -7.08 7.57
N ASP A 112 13.09 -6.50 7.62
CA ASP A 112 13.29 -5.06 7.49
C ASP A 112 13.69 -4.67 6.07
N LEU A 113 12.84 -3.87 5.42
CA LEU A 113 13.05 -3.36 4.06
C LEU A 113 14.29 -2.48 3.90
N ARG A 114 14.88 -1.99 5.00
CA ARG A 114 16.15 -1.25 4.97
C ARG A 114 17.36 -2.16 4.72
N ASP A 115 17.22 -3.47 4.90
CA ASP A 115 18.26 -4.45 4.60
C ASP A 115 18.18 -4.90 3.12
N PRO A 116 19.20 -4.60 2.29
CA PRO A 116 19.22 -5.03 0.90
C PRO A 116 19.30 -6.55 0.73
N GLU A 117 19.91 -7.30 1.64
CA GLU A 117 19.96 -8.76 1.55
C GLU A 117 18.59 -9.36 1.81
N TYR A 118 17.88 -8.88 2.84
CA TYR A 118 16.47 -9.23 3.07
C TYR A 118 15.59 -8.91 1.86
N CYS A 119 15.71 -7.71 1.27
CA CYS A 119 14.93 -7.35 0.08
C CYS A 119 15.13 -8.32 -1.10
N ARG A 120 16.33 -8.88 -1.25
CA ARG A 120 16.63 -9.88 -2.29
C ARG A 120 16.09 -11.26 -1.92
N SER A 121 16.25 -11.68 -0.66
CA SER A 121 15.72 -12.97 -0.21
C SER A 121 14.19 -12.97 -0.23
N LEU A 122 13.54 -11.85 0.10
CA LEU A 122 12.08 -11.71 0.06
C LEU A 122 11.47 -12.12 -1.29
N VAL A 123 12.09 -11.69 -2.40
CA VAL A 123 11.66 -12.10 -3.75
C VAL A 123 11.90 -13.59 -3.97
N ALA A 124 13.08 -14.10 -3.61
CA ALA A 124 13.42 -15.51 -3.78
C ALA A 124 12.48 -16.43 -2.99
N ASP A 125 12.19 -16.06 -1.74
CA ASP A 125 11.30 -16.77 -0.83
C ASP A 125 9.86 -16.72 -1.33
N THR A 126 9.42 -15.59 -1.88
CA THR A 126 8.11 -15.48 -2.55
C THR A 126 8.01 -16.44 -3.74
N VAL A 127 9.02 -16.43 -4.62
CA VAL A 127 9.04 -17.33 -5.79
C VAL A 127 9.04 -18.78 -5.36
N SER A 128 9.78 -19.13 -4.30
CA SER A 128 9.80 -20.48 -3.73
C SER A 128 8.45 -20.88 -3.15
N ALA A 129 7.79 -19.99 -2.41
CA ALA A 129 6.54 -20.28 -1.71
C ALA A 129 5.34 -20.36 -2.66
N LEU A 130 5.25 -19.47 -3.66
CA LEU A 130 4.12 -19.39 -4.58
C LEU A 130 4.39 -20.13 -5.91
N GLY A 131 5.64 -20.56 -6.16
CA GLY A 131 6.07 -21.16 -7.42
C GLY A 131 6.16 -20.14 -8.58
N GLY A 132 6.38 -18.87 -8.28
CA GLY A 132 6.47 -17.77 -9.25
C GLY A 132 6.01 -16.43 -8.68
N ILE A 133 6.15 -15.36 -9.46
CA ILE A 133 5.64 -14.02 -9.15
C ILE A 133 5.25 -13.32 -10.45
N ASP A 134 4.09 -12.69 -10.47
CA ASP A 134 3.61 -11.90 -11.62
C ASP A 134 2.86 -10.62 -11.21
N ILE A 135 2.71 -10.38 -9.90
CA ILE A 135 2.29 -9.10 -9.34
C ILE A 135 3.29 -8.70 -8.25
N LEU A 136 3.82 -7.48 -8.34
CA LEU A 136 4.63 -6.88 -7.28
C LEU A 136 3.97 -5.58 -6.82
N VAL A 137 3.69 -5.47 -5.52
CA VAL A 137 3.19 -4.25 -4.89
C VAL A 137 4.22 -3.74 -3.89
N ASN A 138 4.89 -2.65 -4.24
CA ASN A 138 5.77 -1.91 -3.32
C ASN A 138 4.89 -0.93 -2.52
N ASN A 139 4.44 -1.35 -1.33
CA ASN A 139 3.55 -0.57 -0.47
C ASN A 139 4.18 -0.20 0.88
N GLY A 140 5.00 -1.07 1.47
CA GLY A 140 5.69 -0.81 2.73
C GLY A 140 6.42 0.54 2.70
N GLY A 141 6.26 1.32 3.77
CA GLY A 141 6.75 2.68 3.83
C GLY A 141 6.88 3.23 5.24
N LYS A 142 7.77 4.20 5.41
CA LYS A 142 8.01 4.96 6.63
C LYS A 142 7.58 6.41 6.42
N GLN A 143 6.92 6.99 7.41
CA GLN A 143 6.50 8.39 7.46
C GLN A 143 6.58 8.86 8.91
N ILE A 144 7.45 9.83 9.20
CA ILE A 144 7.59 10.44 10.53
C ILE A 144 7.58 11.96 10.35
N PHE A 145 6.64 12.67 10.97
CA PHE A 145 6.55 14.12 10.83
C PHE A 145 7.66 14.84 11.60
N GLN A 146 8.08 15.99 11.10
CA GLN A 146 8.98 16.92 11.79
C GLN A 146 8.49 18.36 11.58
N GLU A 147 8.38 19.15 12.64
CA GLU A 147 7.92 20.55 12.55
C GLU A 147 8.91 21.46 11.79
N SER A 148 10.17 21.05 11.73
CA SER A 148 11.24 21.81 11.10
C SER A 148 12.25 20.89 10.43
N LEU A 149 12.79 21.32 9.30
CA LEU A 149 13.92 20.65 8.65
C LEU A 149 15.15 20.55 9.56
N ALA A 150 15.30 21.47 10.53
CA ALA A 150 16.41 21.42 11.48
C ALA A 150 16.30 20.29 12.52
N ASP A 151 15.08 19.79 12.76
CA ASP A 151 14.81 18.69 13.69
C ASP A 151 14.85 17.31 12.98
N LEU A 152 14.76 17.33 11.65
CA LEU A 152 14.93 16.14 10.82
C LEU A 152 16.39 15.66 10.86
N THR A 153 16.61 14.56 11.57
CA THR A 153 17.93 13.94 11.70
C THR A 153 18.37 13.27 10.39
N ASP A 154 19.68 13.16 10.19
CA ASP A 154 20.26 12.41 9.06
C ASP A 154 19.80 10.94 9.07
N GLU A 155 19.64 10.35 10.27
CA GLU A 155 19.17 8.97 10.44
C GLU A 155 17.72 8.80 9.99
N GLN A 156 16.81 9.69 10.41
CA GLN A 156 15.42 9.65 9.95
C GLN A 156 15.35 9.84 8.42
N PHE A 157 16.09 10.80 7.87
CA PHE A 157 16.10 11.04 6.42
C PHE A 157 16.57 9.79 5.66
N ASP A 158 17.65 9.16 6.10
CA ASP A 158 18.21 7.95 5.49
C ASP A 158 17.25 6.75 5.65
N ASP A 159 16.64 6.56 6.82
CA ASP A 159 15.66 5.50 7.06
C ASP A 159 14.43 5.66 6.17
N THR A 160 13.87 6.87 6.07
CA THR A 160 12.72 7.16 5.22
C THR A 160 13.05 6.85 3.74
N PHE A 161 14.22 7.26 3.27
CA PHE A 161 14.65 6.95 1.90
C PHE A 161 14.94 5.45 1.70
N LYS A 162 15.59 4.78 2.66
CA LYS A 162 15.91 3.36 2.56
C LYS A 162 14.64 2.52 2.46
N THR A 163 13.68 2.75 3.34
CA THR A 163 12.40 2.04 3.33
C THR A 163 11.59 2.34 2.07
N ASN A 164 11.47 3.61 1.68
CA ASN A 164 10.52 4.00 0.64
C ASN A 164 11.08 3.87 -0.79
N VAL A 165 12.37 4.17 -0.98
CA VAL A 165 13.00 4.28 -2.31
C VAL A 165 13.98 3.12 -2.55
N TYR A 166 14.91 2.88 -1.63
CA TYR A 166 15.93 1.84 -1.85
C TYR A 166 15.31 0.44 -1.84
N ALA A 167 14.40 0.16 -0.91
CA ALA A 167 13.70 -1.12 -0.86
C ALA A 167 12.91 -1.39 -2.15
N MET A 168 12.12 -0.41 -2.63
CA MET A 168 11.42 -0.49 -3.92
C MET A 168 12.40 -0.82 -5.05
N PHE A 169 13.56 -0.16 -5.10
CA PHE A 169 14.59 -0.45 -6.09
C PHE A 169 15.17 -1.86 -5.96
N TRP A 170 15.56 -2.30 -4.75
CA TRP A 170 16.17 -3.61 -4.52
C TRP A 170 15.20 -4.76 -4.83
N ILE A 171 13.97 -4.66 -4.34
CA ILE A 171 12.92 -5.65 -4.54
C ILE A 171 12.54 -5.72 -6.02
N THR A 172 12.27 -4.56 -6.64
CA THR A 172 11.91 -4.51 -8.06
C THR A 172 13.01 -5.12 -8.91
N LYS A 173 14.27 -4.75 -8.68
CA LYS A 173 15.42 -5.28 -9.41
C LYS A 173 15.56 -6.80 -9.23
N ALA A 174 15.36 -7.31 -8.02
CA ALA A 174 15.41 -8.74 -7.72
C ALA A 174 14.23 -9.49 -8.36
N ALA A 175 13.06 -8.87 -8.50
CA ALA A 175 11.88 -9.47 -9.11
C ALA A 175 11.95 -9.57 -10.64
N LEU A 176 12.62 -8.65 -11.34
CA LEU A 176 12.63 -8.60 -12.81
C LEU A 176 12.93 -9.94 -13.51
N PRO A 177 13.91 -10.76 -13.09
CA PRO A 177 14.18 -12.06 -13.72
C PRO A 177 13.02 -13.07 -13.62
N HIS A 178 12.07 -12.85 -12.71
CA HIS A 178 10.95 -13.74 -12.44
C HIS A 178 9.62 -13.26 -13.01
N LEU A 179 9.53 -11.99 -13.43
CA LEU A 179 8.29 -11.40 -13.94
C LEU A 179 8.08 -11.73 -15.42
N PRO A 180 7.05 -12.52 -15.79
CA PRO A 180 6.76 -12.80 -17.19
C PRO A 180 6.07 -11.63 -17.90
N ALA A 181 6.00 -11.68 -19.23
CA ALA A 181 5.11 -10.81 -19.99
C ALA A 181 3.66 -10.96 -19.49
N GLY A 182 2.98 -9.83 -19.28
CA GLY A 182 1.67 -9.76 -18.62
C GLY A 182 1.73 -9.42 -17.13
N ALA A 183 2.92 -9.43 -16.51
CA ALA A 183 3.09 -9.04 -15.11
C ALA A 183 2.81 -7.56 -14.86
N SER A 184 2.51 -7.23 -13.60
CA SER A 184 2.24 -5.86 -13.15
C SER A 184 3.04 -5.51 -11.90
N ILE A 185 3.67 -4.33 -11.92
CA ILE A 185 4.30 -3.70 -10.76
C ILE A 185 3.46 -2.49 -10.37
N ILE A 186 3.11 -2.38 -9.10
CA ILE A 186 2.31 -1.30 -8.56
C ILE A 186 3.05 -0.68 -7.38
N ASN A 187 3.31 0.63 -7.44
CA ASN A 187 4.02 1.34 -6.39
C ASN A 187 3.07 2.27 -5.64
N THR A 188 3.15 2.28 -4.31
CA THR A 188 2.33 3.16 -3.47
C THR A 188 3.05 4.48 -3.28
N THR A 189 2.59 5.50 -3.99
CA THR A 189 3.02 6.89 -3.78
C THR A 189 2.07 7.56 -2.77
N SER A 190 1.88 8.87 -2.86
CA SER A 190 0.96 9.65 -2.03
C SER A 190 0.62 10.95 -2.75
N ILE A 191 -0.50 11.56 -2.38
CA ILE A 191 -0.77 12.97 -2.71
C ILE A 191 0.37 13.91 -2.29
N GLN A 192 1.15 13.55 -1.26
CA GLN A 192 2.33 14.30 -0.81
C GLN A 192 3.40 14.47 -1.91
N ALA A 193 3.40 13.64 -2.96
CA ALA A 193 4.26 13.83 -4.12
C ALA A 193 3.91 15.08 -4.96
N TYR A 194 2.68 15.58 -4.82
CA TYR A 194 2.12 16.68 -5.60
C TYR A 194 1.71 17.88 -4.75
N SER A 195 1.23 17.62 -3.54
CA SER A 195 0.85 18.61 -2.54
C SER A 195 1.63 18.32 -1.23
N PRO A 196 2.95 18.60 -1.22
CA PRO A 196 3.80 18.30 -0.07
C PRO A 196 3.43 19.19 1.12
N SER A 197 3.34 18.58 2.31
CA SER A 197 3.20 19.27 3.59
C SER A 197 4.55 19.69 4.13
N GLU A 198 4.61 20.85 4.79
CA GLU A 198 5.84 21.39 5.37
C GLU A 198 6.46 20.49 6.44
N THR A 199 5.67 19.63 7.07
CA THR A 199 6.11 18.72 8.14
C THR A 199 6.60 17.35 7.66
N LEU A 200 6.64 17.10 6.34
CA LEU A 200 6.90 15.78 5.75
C LEU A 200 7.93 15.85 4.61
N VAL A 201 9.00 16.63 4.80
CA VAL A 201 9.98 16.94 3.73
C VAL A 201 10.66 15.69 3.15
N ASP A 202 11.16 14.79 4.00
CA ASP A 202 11.76 13.52 3.58
C ASP A 202 10.72 12.61 2.90
N TYR A 203 9.59 12.37 3.57
CA TYR A 203 8.52 11.52 3.07
C TYR A 203 8.00 11.96 1.70
N ALA A 204 7.61 13.24 1.56
CA ALA A 204 7.11 13.78 0.29
C ALA A 204 8.14 13.64 -0.84
N SER A 205 9.43 13.86 -0.52
CA SER A 205 10.54 13.67 -1.47
C SER A 205 10.64 12.21 -1.95
N THR A 206 10.47 11.24 -1.05
CA THR A 206 10.43 9.81 -1.45
C THR A 206 9.24 9.50 -2.34
N LYS A 207 8.05 10.07 -2.07
CA LYS A 207 6.83 9.81 -2.84
C LYS A 207 6.90 10.44 -4.24
N ALA A 208 7.49 11.61 -4.38
CA ALA A 208 7.82 12.20 -5.69
C ALA A 208 8.84 11.33 -6.47
N THR A 209 9.82 10.76 -5.77
CA THR A 209 10.80 9.84 -6.37
C THR A 209 10.13 8.56 -6.86
N ILE A 210 9.23 7.96 -6.06
CA ILE A 210 8.46 6.77 -6.44
C ILE A 210 7.63 7.01 -7.71
N ASN A 211 6.97 8.18 -7.82
CA ASN A 211 6.21 8.54 -9.02
C ASN A 211 7.09 8.63 -10.27
N THR A 212 8.23 9.31 -10.16
CA THR A 212 9.17 9.45 -11.27
C THR A 212 9.77 8.10 -11.67
N PHE A 213 10.17 7.30 -10.68
CA PHE A 213 10.71 5.95 -10.88
C PHE A 213 9.71 5.06 -11.63
N THR A 214 8.43 5.09 -11.22
CA THR A 214 7.33 4.35 -11.87
C THR A 214 7.23 4.71 -13.35
N LYS A 215 7.18 5.99 -13.69
CA LYS A 215 7.05 6.48 -15.07
C LYS A 215 8.25 6.09 -15.95
N ALA A 216 9.46 6.17 -15.40
CA ALA A 216 10.67 5.78 -16.11
C ALA A 216 10.73 4.26 -16.32
N LEU A 217 10.45 3.47 -15.29
CA LEU A 217 10.49 2.02 -15.35
C LEU A 217 9.40 1.45 -16.27
N ALA A 218 8.21 2.05 -16.29
CA ALA A 218 7.14 1.68 -17.22
C ALA A 218 7.60 1.73 -18.68
N GLN A 219 8.30 2.79 -19.08
CA GLN A 219 8.85 2.91 -20.44
C GLN A 219 9.90 1.84 -20.73
N GLN A 220 10.75 1.51 -19.75
CA GLN A 220 11.79 0.49 -19.90
C GLN A 220 11.21 -0.92 -20.03
N LEU A 221 10.14 -1.23 -19.29
CA LEU A 221 9.57 -2.58 -19.21
C LEU A 221 8.41 -2.82 -20.17
N ALA A 222 7.80 -1.77 -20.74
CA ALA A 222 6.72 -1.91 -21.72
C ALA A 222 7.07 -2.81 -22.92
N PRO A 223 8.27 -2.73 -23.55
CA PRO A 223 8.65 -3.66 -24.63
C PRO A 223 8.74 -5.13 -24.20
N GLN A 224 8.88 -5.40 -22.90
CA GLN A 224 8.89 -6.75 -22.31
C GLN A 224 7.49 -7.23 -21.91
N GLY A 225 6.45 -6.41 -22.12
CA GLY A 225 5.08 -6.73 -21.76
C GLY A 225 4.78 -6.63 -20.27
N ILE A 226 5.61 -5.94 -19.49
CA ILE A 226 5.41 -5.72 -18.05
C ILE A 226 4.92 -4.28 -17.84
N ARG A 227 3.83 -4.11 -17.08
CA ARG A 227 3.27 -2.79 -16.76
C ARG A 227 3.79 -2.34 -15.40
N VAL A 228 4.05 -1.05 -15.27
CA VAL A 228 4.46 -0.41 -14.01
C VAL A 228 3.57 0.81 -13.79
N ASN A 229 2.84 0.86 -12.70
CA ASN A 229 1.93 1.96 -12.36
C ASN A 229 2.06 2.33 -10.89
N ALA A 230 1.45 3.43 -10.49
CA ALA A 230 1.40 3.86 -9.10
C ALA A 230 -0.04 4.12 -8.65
N VAL A 231 -0.27 3.98 -7.36
CA VAL A 231 -1.48 4.47 -6.69
C VAL A 231 -1.09 5.61 -5.76
N ALA A 232 -1.83 6.71 -5.81
CA ALA A 232 -1.64 7.88 -4.95
C ALA A 232 -2.82 8.06 -4.00
N PRO A 233 -2.72 7.52 -2.78
CA PRO A 233 -3.71 7.76 -1.74
C PRO A 233 -3.70 9.23 -1.29
N GLY A 234 -4.87 9.72 -0.89
CA GLY A 234 -5.03 10.92 -0.06
C GLY A 234 -4.88 10.59 1.43
N PRO A 235 -5.65 11.24 2.32
CA PRO A 235 -5.69 10.90 3.73
C PRO A 235 -6.49 9.59 3.94
N ILE A 236 -5.79 8.50 4.25
CA ILE A 236 -6.37 7.18 4.52
C ILE A 236 -6.11 6.78 5.97
N TRP A 237 -7.13 6.27 6.63
CA TRP A 237 -7.04 5.81 8.02
C TRP A 237 -6.22 4.51 8.12
N THR A 238 -5.01 4.61 8.67
CA THR A 238 -4.07 3.49 8.85
C THR A 238 -3.22 3.70 10.10
N PRO A 239 -2.61 2.65 10.68
CA PRO A 239 -1.70 2.78 11.83
C PRO A 239 -0.56 3.79 11.64
N LEU A 240 -0.08 3.94 10.40
CA LEU A 240 0.95 4.91 10.01
C LEU A 240 0.64 6.36 10.48
N GLN A 241 -0.63 6.77 10.53
CA GLN A 241 -0.97 8.16 10.88
C GLN A 241 -0.77 8.47 12.36
N PRO A 242 -1.36 7.71 13.32
CA PRO A 242 -1.14 7.92 14.75
C PRO A 242 0.22 7.44 15.26
N SER A 243 1.00 6.70 14.47
CA SER A 243 2.39 6.30 14.78
C SER A 243 3.42 7.30 14.27
N ASP A 244 3.22 8.57 14.62
CA ASP A 244 4.05 9.72 14.20
C ASP A 244 4.05 10.05 12.70
N GLY A 245 3.13 9.49 11.91
CA GLY A 245 2.92 9.96 10.54
C GLY A 245 2.27 11.35 10.48
N GLN A 246 1.48 11.71 11.49
CA GLN A 246 0.87 13.03 11.64
C GLN A 246 1.10 13.57 13.07
N PRO A 247 1.16 14.90 13.23
CA PRO A 247 1.04 15.51 14.54
C PRO A 247 -0.26 15.07 15.23
N GLN A 248 -0.16 14.77 16.52
CA GLN A 248 -1.24 14.16 17.30
C GLN A 248 -2.51 15.02 17.36
N GLU A 249 -2.36 16.34 17.31
CA GLU A 249 -3.44 17.33 17.22
C GLU A 249 -4.15 17.36 15.87
N LYS A 250 -3.53 16.84 14.80
CA LYS A 250 -4.15 16.74 13.46
C LYS A 250 -4.92 15.44 13.25
N ILE A 251 -4.72 14.43 14.11
CA ILE A 251 -5.38 13.13 13.99
C ILE A 251 -6.91 13.26 14.03
N ALA A 252 -7.44 14.03 14.99
CA ALA A 252 -8.89 14.13 15.19
C ALA A 252 -9.65 14.81 14.04
N SER A 253 -8.97 15.59 13.20
CA SER A 253 -9.55 16.26 12.04
C SER A 253 -9.00 15.72 10.71
N PHE A 254 -8.38 14.53 10.74
CA PHE A 254 -7.69 13.97 9.58
C PHE A 254 -8.66 13.64 8.45
N GLY A 255 -8.47 14.26 7.28
CA GLY A 255 -9.26 14.02 6.07
C GLY A 255 -10.54 14.85 5.94
N GLU A 256 -10.90 15.66 6.95
CA GLU A 256 -12.02 16.61 6.89
C GLU A 256 -11.83 17.66 5.77
N GLU A 257 -10.58 17.94 5.41
CA GLU A 257 -10.21 18.90 4.37
C GLU A 257 -10.46 18.40 2.94
N THR A 258 -10.73 17.10 2.77
CA THR A 258 -11.01 16.53 1.45
C THR A 258 -12.36 17.03 0.92
N PRO A 259 -12.57 17.10 -0.41
CA PRO A 259 -13.88 17.39 -0.97
C PRO A 259 -15.01 16.40 -0.58
N LEU A 260 -14.68 15.17 -0.18
CA LEU A 260 -15.64 14.23 0.39
C LEU A 260 -15.92 14.47 1.88
N GLY A 261 -15.15 15.33 2.55
CA GLY A 261 -15.33 15.72 3.95
C GLY A 261 -14.96 14.64 4.97
N ARG A 262 -14.19 13.62 4.57
CA ARG A 262 -13.77 12.51 5.42
C ARG A 262 -12.45 11.91 4.96
N MET A 263 -11.75 11.21 5.86
CA MET A 263 -10.68 10.30 5.47
C MET A 263 -11.24 9.09 4.68
N GLY A 264 -10.40 8.54 3.80
CA GLY A 264 -10.69 7.28 3.14
C GLY A 264 -10.37 6.08 4.04
N GLN A 265 -11.02 4.96 3.78
CA GLN A 265 -10.68 3.67 4.40
C GLN A 265 -9.81 2.82 3.45
N PRO A 266 -8.91 1.96 3.96
CA PRO A 266 -8.09 1.08 3.14
C PRO A 266 -8.89 0.22 2.14
N ALA A 267 -10.09 -0.23 2.50
CA ALA A 267 -11.01 -0.94 1.61
C ALA A 267 -11.28 -0.19 0.29
N GLU A 268 -11.28 1.14 0.30
CA GLU A 268 -11.57 1.99 -0.86
C GLU A 268 -10.39 2.08 -1.85
N LEU A 269 -9.19 1.67 -1.42
CA LEU A 269 -8.00 1.62 -2.26
C LEU A 269 -7.91 0.30 -3.03
N ALA A 270 -8.36 -0.80 -2.43
CA ALA A 270 -8.20 -2.13 -2.98
C ALA A 270 -8.70 -2.31 -4.45
N PRO A 271 -9.84 -1.72 -4.88
CA PRO A 271 -10.28 -1.79 -6.27
C PRO A 271 -9.26 -1.21 -7.27
N ALA A 272 -8.53 -0.15 -6.90
CA ALA A 272 -7.50 0.46 -7.74
C ALA A 272 -6.33 -0.50 -7.98
N TYR A 273 -5.86 -1.18 -6.92
CA TYR A 273 -4.80 -2.18 -7.04
C TYR A 273 -5.25 -3.37 -7.89
N VAL A 274 -6.47 -3.87 -7.73
CA VAL A 274 -6.97 -4.98 -8.55
C VAL A 274 -7.10 -4.58 -10.02
N PHE A 275 -7.62 -3.37 -10.30
CA PHE A 275 -7.65 -2.84 -11.66
C PHE A 275 -6.25 -2.82 -12.29
N LEU A 276 -5.26 -2.25 -11.59
CA LEU A 276 -3.89 -2.15 -12.09
C LEU A 276 -3.16 -3.51 -12.18
N ALA A 277 -3.50 -4.48 -11.35
CA ALA A 277 -2.91 -5.83 -11.40
C ALA A 277 -3.51 -6.69 -12.53
N SER A 278 -4.79 -6.52 -12.83
CA SER A 278 -5.53 -7.35 -13.77
C SER A 278 -5.28 -6.98 -15.24
N PRO A 279 -5.59 -7.87 -16.20
CA PRO A 279 -5.45 -7.59 -17.64
C PRO A 279 -6.38 -6.50 -18.17
N GLU A 280 -7.42 -6.10 -17.42
CA GLU A 280 -8.36 -5.07 -17.85
C GLU A 280 -7.69 -3.69 -18.00
N SER A 281 -6.56 -3.48 -17.33
CA SER A 281 -5.70 -2.29 -17.45
C SER A 281 -4.54 -2.47 -18.44
N SER A 282 -4.71 -3.32 -19.47
CA SER A 282 -3.67 -3.66 -20.47
C SER A 282 -3.01 -2.48 -21.18
N TYR A 283 -3.70 -1.34 -21.28
CA TYR A 283 -3.18 -0.10 -21.89
C TYR A 283 -2.83 1.00 -20.88
N VAL A 284 -2.75 0.65 -19.59
CA VAL A 284 -2.35 1.55 -18.49
C VAL A 284 -0.95 1.19 -18.05
N ALA A 285 0.02 2.03 -18.37
CA ALA A 285 1.41 1.90 -17.98
C ALA A 285 2.04 3.28 -17.75
N GLY A 286 2.79 3.43 -16.67
CA GLY A 286 3.41 4.68 -16.25
C GLY A 286 2.44 5.66 -15.61
N GLU A 287 1.23 5.22 -15.25
CA GLU A 287 0.18 6.08 -14.73
C GLU A 287 0.16 6.12 -13.20
N THR A 288 -0.30 7.24 -12.64
CA THR A 288 -0.54 7.40 -11.21
C THR A 288 -2.03 7.53 -10.97
N LEU A 289 -2.67 6.48 -10.46
CA LEU A 289 -4.09 6.47 -10.14
C LEU A 289 -4.34 7.12 -8.77
N ASN A 290 -5.00 8.27 -8.75
CA ASN A 290 -5.29 9.01 -7.53
C ASN A 290 -6.57 8.48 -6.85
N VAL A 291 -6.47 8.16 -5.55
CA VAL A 291 -7.59 7.75 -4.70
C VAL A 291 -7.55 8.61 -3.43
N ASN A 292 -8.05 9.84 -3.54
CA ASN A 292 -7.70 10.92 -2.62
C ASN A 292 -8.89 11.81 -2.18
N GLY A 293 -10.12 11.31 -2.31
CA GLY A 293 -11.31 12.06 -1.87
C GLY A 293 -11.62 13.31 -2.69
N GLY A 294 -11.06 13.43 -3.90
CA GLY A 294 -11.33 14.55 -4.82
C GLY A 294 -10.31 15.69 -4.73
N MET A 295 -9.24 15.52 -3.95
CA MET A 295 -8.19 16.53 -3.86
C MET A 295 -7.49 16.73 -5.23
N PRO A 296 -7.28 17.98 -5.69
CA PRO A 296 -6.64 18.24 -6.96
C PRO A 296 -5.17 17.78 -7.00
N THR A 297 -4.80 17.05 -8.06
CA THR A 297 -3.40 16.67 -8.36
C THR A 297 -3.11 16.97 -9.84
N PRO A 298 -1.87 17.33 -10.21
CA PRO A 298 -1.46 17.58 -11.59
C PRO A 298 -1.40 16.30 -12.45
#